data_AF-A0A7V2AE33-F1
#
_entry.id   AF-A0A7V2AE33-F1
#
_cell.length_a   1.000
_cell.length_b   1.000
_cell.length_c   1.000
_cell.angle_alpha   90.00
_cell.angle_beta   90.00
_cell.angle_gamma   90.00
#
_symmetry.space_group_name_H-M   'P 1'
#
loop_
_entity.id
_entity.type
_entity.pdbx_description
1 polymer ?
#
loop_
_entity_poly.entity_id
_entity_poly.type
_entity_poly.pdbx_seq_one_letter_code
_entity_poly.pdbx_strand_id
1 'polypeptide(L)'
;MPDDPRHDDPNAKSAPAATPEIAYDPFEAPPDTRWWQSKAMRRFRKNPLAIAGVVLLIFYIGIAVFAPAITAPTIAERERGHTCARDLDLPRDAEEAVAALRNPFGGHFWKAIVAPPQSCLRIPRVSFSPIPQPPQEAHPMGIASGGYDIFYGVIWGARMAFYVGILVSAISFGIGIVIGGAAGFLGGWVDDVLMRFTDV
;
A
#
# COMPACT_ATOMS: atom_id res chain seq x y z
N MET A 1 -6.33 93.87 7.60
CA MET A 1 -6.67 93.05 6.42
C MET A 1 -5.67 91.91 6.38
N PRO A 2 -6.04 90.66 6.73
CA PRO A 2 -5.18 89.49 6.59
C PRO A 2 -5.35 88.90 5.18
N ASP A 3 -4.24 88.71 4.47
CA ASP A 3 -4.20 88.00 3.19
C ASP A 3 -4.21 86.48 3.43
N ASP A 4 -5.24 85.84 2.85
CA ASP A 4 -5.42 84.39 2.71
C ASP A 4 -4.60 83.90 1.50
N PRO A 5 -3.78 82.86 1.65
CA PRO A 5 -3.53 81.98 0.53
C PRO A 5 -3.78 80.51 0.92
N ARG A 6 -5.00 80.06 0.67
CA ARG A 6 -5.33 78.71 0.21
C ARG A 6 -4.44 78.37 -0.99
N HIS A 7 -3.30 77.78 -0.69
CA HIS A 7 -2.50 77.07 -1.68
C HIS A 7 -2.99 75.62 -1.69
N ASP A 8 -3.96 75.35 -2.57
CA ASP A 8 -4.35 73.98 -2.92
C ASP A 8 -3.17 73.30 -3.59
N ASP A 9 -2.53 72.36 -2.91
CA ASP A 9 -1.42 71.56 -3.42
C ASP A 9 -2.00 70.38 -4.23
N PRO A 10 -1.90 70.37 -5.58
CA PRO A 10 -2.57 69.38 -6.44
C PRO A 10 -1.89 67.99 -6.40
N ASN A 11 -0.93 67.77 -5.51
CA ASN A 11 -0.11 66.56 -5.45
C ASN A 11 -0.16 65.84 -4.09
N ALA A 12 -1.22 66.07 -3.31
CA ALA A 12 -1.55 65.25 -2.14
C ALA A 12 -1.95 63.83 -2.58
N LYS A 13 -0.94 63.00 -2.88
CA LYS A 13 -1.11 61.56 -3.09
C LYS A 13 -1.79 60.98 -1.86
N SER A 14 -2.99 60.45 -2.04
CA SER A 14 -3.67 59.65 -1.04
C SER A 14 -2.71 58.58 -0.51
N ALA A 15 -2.46 58.62 0.79
CA ALA A 15 -1.70 57.58 1.47
C ALA A 15 -2.32 56.20 1.17
N PRO A 16 -1.53 55.15 0.90
CA PRO A 16 -2.08 53.82 0.71
C PRO A 16 -2.85 53.41 1.97
N ALA A 17 -4.10 52.99 1.79
CA ALA A 17 -4.95 52.50 2.86
C ALA A 17 -4.17 51.47 3.70
N ALA A 18 -4.08 51.73 5.01
CA ALA A 18 -3.45 50.82 5.94
C ALA A 18 -4.10 49.43 5.80
N THR A 19 -3.31 48.44 5.42
CA THR A 19 -3.70 47.03 5.53
C THR A 19 -4.07 46.76 6.99
N PRO A 20 -5.24 46.14 7.27
CA PRO A 20 -5.63 45.82 8.62
C PRO A 20 -4.57 44.90 9.24
N GLU A 21 -3.99 45.35 10.33
CA GLU A 21 -3.05 44.59 11.15
C GLU A 21 -3.83 43.43 11.77
N ILE A 22 -3.66 42.23 11.20
CA ILE A 22 -4.30 41.02 11.70
C ILE A 22 -3.70 40.74 13.08
N ALA A 23 -4.47 41.04 14.13
CA ALA A 23 -4.10 40.74 15.50
C ALA A 23 -3.85 39.23 15.63
N TYR A 24 -2.61 38.87 15.95
CA TYR A 24 -2.23 37.48 16.22
C TYR A 24 -2.74 37.11 17.60
N ASP A 25 -3.88 36.42 17.67
CA ASP A 25 -4.36 35.79 18.91
C ASP A 25 -3.59 34.47 19.12
N PRO A 26 -2.74 34.36 20.16
CA PRO A 26 -1.96 33.15 20.43
C PRO A 26 -2.83 31.93 20.80
N PHE A 27 -4.13 32.13 21.08
CA PHE A 27 -5.05 31.10 21.56
C PHE A 27 -6.09 30.66 20.52
N GLU A 28 -6.11 31.26 19.32
CA GLU A 28 -7.01 30.83 18.24
C GLU A 28 -6.39 29.66 17.46
N ALA A 29 -7.05 28.51 17.47
CA ALA A 29 -6.58 27.33 16.75
C ALA A 29 -6.53 27.64 15.24
N PRO A 30 -5.47 27.21 14.51
CA PRO A 30 -5.37 27.47 13.09
C PRO A 30 -6.63 26.95 12.37
N PRO A 31 -7.14 27.66 11.35
CA PRO A 31 -8.36 27.27 10.65
C PRO A 31 -8.22 25.81 10.22
N ASP A 32 -9.30 25.05 10.37
CA ASP A 32 -9.39 23.62 10.12
C ASP A 32 -9.02 23.32 8.66
N THR A 33 -7.73 23.25 8.37
CA THR A 33 -7.27 22.81 7.07
C THR A 33 -7.56 21.32 7.02
N ARG A 34 -8.75 20.98 6.50
CA ARG A 34 -9.17 19.63 6.13
C ARG A 34 -7.94 18.93 5.56
N TRP A 35 -7.39 17.95 6.28
CA TRP A 35 -6.00 17.44 6.14
C TRP A 35 -5.52 17.23 4.69
N TRP A 36 -6.46 16.91 3.79
CA TRP A 36 -6.28 16.75 2.35
C TRP A 36 -5.93 18.04 1.56
N GLN A 37 -6.22 19.22 2.11
CA GLN A 37 -5.96 20.53 1.50
C GLN A 37 -4.67 21.19 2.00
N SER A 38 -3.93 20.54 2.90
CA SER A 38 -2.65 21.02 3.41
C SER A 38 -1.65 21.28 2.27
N LYS A 39 -0.79 22.29 2.45
CA LYS A 39 0.29 22.62 1.49
C LYS A 39 1.22 21.42 1.26
N ALA A 40 1.34 20.53 2.25
CA ALA A 40 2.06 19.27 2.17
C ALA A 40 1.44 18.29 1.15
N MET A 41 0.12 18.07 1.20
CA MET A 41 -0.57 17.16 0.26
C MET A 41 -0.46 17.64 -1.20
N ARG A 42 -0.51 18.96 -1.43
CA ARG A 42 -0.32 19.53 -2.78
C ARG A 42 1.11 19.37 -3.31
N ARG A 43 2.13 19.43 -2.46
CA ARG A 43 3.53 19.16 -2.87
C ARG A 43 3.71 17.69 -3.20
N PHE A 44 3.16 16.80 -2.38
CA PHE A 44 3.25 15.36 -2.60
C PHE A 44 2.64 14.94 -3.95
N ARG A 45 1.43 15.44 -4.29
CA ARG A 45 0.78 15.17 -5.60
C ARG A 45 1.43 15.87 -6.80
N LYS A 46 2.42 16.75 -6.61
CA LYS A 46 3.16 17.37 -7.72
C LYS A 46 4.44 16.62 -8.08
N ASN A 47 4.89 15.69 -7.24
CA ASN A 47 6.11 14.93 -7.46
C ASN A 47 5.79 13.64 -8.24
N PRO A 48 6.22 13.52 -9.52
CA PRO A 48 5.90 12.35 -10.35
C PRO A 48 6.46 11.04 -9.78
N LEU A 49 7.62 11.10 -9.12
CA LEU A 49 8.25 9.95 -8.44
C LEU A 49 7.42 9.45 -7.25
N ALA A 50 6.86 10.35 -6.45
CA ALA A 50 6.03 9.99 -5.30
C ALA A 50 4.67 9.41 -5.75
N ILE A 51 4.09 9.96 -6.81
CA ILE A 51 2.87 9.43 -7.43
C ILE A 51 3.13 8.04 -8.01
N ALA A 52 4.22 7.84 -8.74
CA ALA A 52 4.58 6.54 -9.30
C ALA A 52 4.69 5.47 -8.20
N GLY A 53 5.33 5.80 -7.07
CA GLY A 53 5.40 4.89 -5.92
C GLY A 53 4.04 4.56 -5.30
N VAL A 54 3.16 5.55 -5.13
CA VAL A 54 1.80 5.32 -4.59
C VAL A 54 0.93 4.52 -5.56
N VAL A 55 1.03 4.81 -6.86
CA VAL A 55 0.32 4.06 -7.91
C VAL A 55 0.78 2.61 -7.95
N LEU A 56 2.10 2.38 -7.86
CA LEU A 56 2.67 1.04 -7.77
C LEU A 56 2.16 0.29 -6.52
N LEU A 57 2.12 0.96 -5.36
CA LEU A 57 1.57 0.40 -4.12
C LEU A 57 0.10 0.03 -4.25
N ILE A 58 -0.74 0.92 -4.78
CA ILE A 58 -2.17 0.67 -4.98
C ILE A 58 -2.38 -0.48 -5.97
N PHE A 59 -1.61 -0.51 -7.06
CA PHE A 59 -1.63 -1.59 -8.05
C PHE A 59 -1.28 -2.94 -7.41
N TYR A 60 -0.22 -2.98 -6.59
CA TYR A 60 0.17 -4.21 -5.88
C TYR A 60 -0.84 -4.65 -4.84
N ILE A 61 -1.42 -3.72 -4.06
CA ILE A 61 -2.49 -4.03 -3.10
C ILE A 61 -3.70 -4.59 -3.85
N GLY A 62 -4.06 -4.01 -5.00
CA GLY A 62 -5.09 -4.54 -5.87
C GLY A 62 -4.81 -6.00 -6.25
N ILE A 63 -3.63 -6.29 -6.80
CA ILE A 63 -3.24 -7.67 -7.17
C ILE A 63 -3.31 -8.61 -5.96
N ALA A 64 -2.80 -8.21 -4.79
CA ALA A 64 -2.81 -9.04 -3.60
C ALA A 64 -4.23 -9.37 -3.11
N VAL A 65 -5.15 -8.40 -3.17
CA VAL A 65 -6.56 -8.58 -2.79
C VAL A 65 -7.32 -9.43 -3.80
N PHE A 66 -7.01 -9.30 -5.10
CA PHE A 66 -7.67 -10.07 -6.15
C PHE A 66 -7.03 -11.45 -6.42
N ALA A 67 -5.87 -11.75 -5.86
CA ALA A 67 -5.19 -13.05 -6.04
C ALA A 67 -6.05 -14.27 -5.68
N PRO A 68 -6.80 -14.30 -4.55
CA PRO A 68 -7.70 -15.41 -4.22
C PRO A 68 -8.88 -15.51 -5.18
N ALA A 69 -9.36 -14.39 -5.74
CA ALA A 69 -10.44 -14.43 -6.73
C ALA A 69 -9.97 -15.07 -8.06
N ILE A 70 -8.68 -14.91 -8.39
CA ILE A 70 -8.05 -15.49 -9.58
C ILE A 70 -7.79 -17.00 -9.38
N THR A 71 -7.42 -17.44 -8.18
CA THR A 71 -7.17 -18.88 -7.88
C THR A 71 -8.36 -19.61 -7.27
N ALA A 72 -9.43 -18.92 -6.87
CA ALA A 72 -10.66 -19.55 -6.40
C ALA A 72 -11.14 -20.71 -7.28
N PRO A 73 -11.22 -20.57 -8.63
CA PRO A 73 -11.64 -21.68 -9.49
C PRO A 73 -10.69 -22.87 -9.40
N THR A 74 -9.37 -22.64 -9.32
CA THR A 74 -8.38 -23.71 -9.25
C THR A 74 -8.30 -24.37 -7.87
N ILE A 75 -8.61 -23.65 -6.79
CA ILE A 75 -8.65 -24.20 -5.43
C ILE A 75 -9.87 -25.12 -5.26
N ALA A 76 -11.06 -24.65 -5.62
CA ALA A 76 -12.31 -25.37 -5.33
C ALA A 76 -12.50 -26.64 -6.17
N GLU A 77 -12.11 -26.64 -7.45
CA GLU A 77 -12.21 -27.82 -8.30
C GLU A 77 -11.19 -28.90 -7.90
N ARG A 78 -10.03 -28.48 -7.41
CA ARG A 78 -8.85 -29.32 -7.26
C ARG A 78 -8.59 -29.83 -5.84
N GLU A 79 -9.05 -29.08 -4.83
CA GLU A 79 -8.85 -29.43 -3.42
C GLU A 79 -10.03 -30.16 -2.78
N ARG A 80 -10.97 -30.69 -3.57
CA ARG A 80 -12.15 -31.46 -3.10
C ARG A 80 -11.87 -32.64 -2.15
N GLY A 81 -10.60 -32.98 -1.89
CA GLY A 81 -10.15 -33.90 -0.84
C GLY A 81 -8.83 -33.53 -0.13
N HIS A 82 -8.33 -32.30 -0.27
CA HIS A 82 -7.06 -31.85 0.31
C HIS A 82 -7.24 -31.08 1.63
N THR A 83 -6.15 -30.95 2.40
CA THR A 83 -6.15 -30.33 3.72
C THR A 83 -6.48 -28.83 3.71
N CYS A 84 -6.15 -28.11 2.63
CA CYS A 84 -6.36 -26.66 2.57
C CYS A 84 -7.85 -26.28 2.53
N ALA A 85 -8.64 -26.83 1.62
CA ALA A 85 -10.09 -26.59 1.59
C ALA A 85 -10.80 -26.94 2.91
N ARG A 86 -10.34 -27.99 3.61
CA ARG A 86 -10.86 -28.36 4.93
C ARG A 86 -10.46 -27.38 6.03
N ASP A 87 -9.20 -26.96 6.06
CA ASP A 87 -8.67 -26.04 7.07
C ASP A 87 -9.20 -24.61 6.86
N LEU A 88 -9.58 -24.26 5.63
CA LEU A 88 -10.22 -23.00 5.28
C LEU A 88 -11.75 -23.00 5.51
N ASP A 89 -12.28 -24.15 5.95
CA ASP A 89 -13.70 -24.37 6.27
C ASP A 89 -14.61 -24.02 5.09
N LEU A 90 -14.25 -24.48 3.88
CA LEU A 90 -15.01 -24.20 2.66
C LEU A 90 -16.25 -25.11 2.54
N PRO A 91 -17.31 -24.63 1.87
CA PRO A 91 -18.45 -25.45 1.48
C PRO A 91 -18.02 -26.69 0.68
N ARG A 92 -18.77 -27.79 0.78
CA ARG A 92 -18.46 -29.04 0.05
C ARG A 92 -18.69 -28.91 -1.45
N ASP A 93 -19.56 -28.00 -1.86
CA ASP A 93 -19.84 -27.72 -3.24
C ASP A 93 -18.79 -26.76 -3.81
N ALA A 94 -18.14 -27.18 -4.91
CA ALA A 94 -17.05 -26.42 -5.49
C ALA A 94 -17.50 -25.02 -5.94
N GLU A 95 -18.69 -24.90 -6.53
CA GLU A 95 -19.23 -23.60 -6.95
C GLU A 95 -19.44 -22.65 -5.76
N GLU A 96 -19.96 -23.16 -4.64
CA GLU A 96 -20.14 -22.37 -3.42
C GLU A 96 -18.81 -21.99 -2.77
N ALA A 97 -17.82 -22.90 -2.80
CA ALA A 97 -16.47 -22.60 -2.35
C ALA A 97 -15.80 -21.51 -3.20
N VAL A 98 -15.97 -21.54 -4.53
CA VAL A 98 -15.52 -20.46 -5.43
C VAL A 98 -16.22 -19.16 -5.09
N ALA A 99 -17.55 -19.19 -4.88
CA ALA A 99 -18.32 -18.00 -4.55
C ALA A 99 -17.88 -17.39 -3.21
N ALA A 100 -17.64 -18.22 -2.20
CA ALA A 100 -17.15 -17.82 -0.89
C ALA A 100 -15.75 -17.18 -0.95
N LEU A 101 -14.88 -17.68 -1.84
CA LEU A 101 -13.55 -17.11 -2.10
C LEU A 101 -13.57 -15.89 -3.04
N ARG A 102 -14.64 -15.67 -3.82
CA ARG A 102 -14.76 -14.49 -4.69
C ARG A 102 -15.40 -13.31 -3.96
N ASN A 103 -16.17 -13.56 -2.90
CA ASN A 103 -16.87 -12.51 -2.17
C ASN A 103 -15.91 -11.74 -1.23
N PRO A 104 -15.56 -10.47 -1.53
CA PRO A 104 -14.64 -9.70 -0.71
C PRO A 104 -15.21 -9.32 0.67
N PHE A 105 -16.52 -9.48 0.86
CA PHE A 105 -17.21 -9.26 2.13
C PHE A 105 -17.40 -10.54 2.95
N GLY A 106 -16.94 -11.70 2.45
CA GLY A 106 -17.05 -12.99 3.12
C GLY A 106 -15.92 -13.26 4.11
N GLY A 107 -16.22 -13.98 5.19
CA GLY A 107 -15.20 -14.39 6.17
C GLY A 107 -14.13 -15.34 5.59
N HIS A 108 -14.53 -16.24 4.67
CA HIS A 108 -13.61 -17.18 4.03
C HIS A 108 -12.59 -16.47 3.13
N PHE A 109 -12.99 -15.39 2.43
CA PHE A 109 -12.08 -14.56 1.65
C PHE A 109 -10.98 -13.93 2.51
N TRP A 110 -11.36 -13.31 3.62
CA TRP A 110 -10.37 -12.69 4.52
C TRP A 110 -9.51 -13.70 5.25
N LYS A 111 -10.04 -14.86 5.64
CA LYS A 111 -9.22 -15.98 6.14
C LYS A 111 -8.21 -16.41 5.08
N ALA A 112 -8.65 -16.56 3.84
CA ALA A 112 -7.79 -16.91 2.74
C ALA A 112 -6.70 -15.86 2.55
N ILE A 113 -6.96 -14.55 2.72
CA ILE A 113 -6.03 -13.42 2.47
C ILE A 113 -5.07 -13.12 3.63
N VAL A 114 -5.58 -13.03 4.85
CA VAL A 114 -4.81 -12.49 5.99
C VAL A 114 -3.96 -13.58 6.63
N ALA A 115 -4.51 -14.79 6.73
CA ALA A 115 -3.88 -15.90 7.43
C ALA A 115 -4.26 -17.24 6.79
N PRO A 116 -3.79 -17.53 5.57
CA PRO A 116 -4.01 -18.84 4.97
C PRO A 116 -3.32 -19.91 5.84
N PRO A 117 -3.98 -21.07 6.09
CA PRO A 117 -3.34 -22.15 6.81
C PRO A 117 -2.14 -22.67 5.99
N GLN A 118 -1.14 -23.21 6.70
CA GLN A 118 0.09 -23.72 6.07
C GLN A 118 -0.18 -24.81 5.02
N SER A 119 -1.31 -25.52 5.15
CA SER A 119 -1.79 -26.51 4.18
C SER A 119 -2.05 -25.91 2.79
N CYS A 120 -2.44 -24.64 2.69
CA CYS A 120 -2.64 -23.94 1.41
C CYS A 120 -1.35 -23.43 0.78
N LEU A 121 -0.26 -23.37 1.55
CA LEU A 121 1.06 -22.96 1.05
C LEU A 121 1.84 -24.14 0.46
N ARG A 122 1.35 -25.36 0.63
CA ARG A 122 1.98 -26.55 0.07
C ARG A 122 1.39 -26.82 -1.30
N ILE A 123 2.26 -26.93 -2.30
CA ILE A 123 1.85 -27.24 -3.67
C ILE A 123 1.21 -28.63 -3.65
N PRO A 124 -0.07 -28.78 -4.05
CA PRO A 124 -0.74 -30.06 -4.05
C PRO A 124 -0.11 -30.96 -5.11
N ARG A 125 0.02 -32.24 -4.75
CA ARG A 125 0.50 -33.28 -5.64
C ARG A 125 -0.69 -34.02 -6.23
N VAL A 126 -0.87 -33.93 -7.55
CA VAL A 126 -2.00 -34.55 -8.26
C VAL A 126 -1.69 -35.91 -8.86
N SER A 127 -0.42 -36.22 -9.07
CA SER A 127 -0.02 -37.55 -9.54
C SER A 127 1.33 -37.96 -8.98
N PHE A 128 1.64 -39.25 -9.05
CA PHE A 128 2.96 -39.79 -8.70
C PHE A 128 3.83 -40.03 -9.94
N SER A 129 3.37 -39.60 -11.11
CA SER A 129 4.10 -39.79 -12.36
C SER A 129 5.37 -38.92 -12.37
N PRO A 130 6.53 -39.48 -12.76
CA PRO A 130 7.73 -38.70 -13.01
C PRO A 130 7.64 -37.91 -14.32
N ILE A 131 6.68 -38.23 -15.19
CA ILE A 131 6.52 -37.61 -16.50
C ILE A 131 5.75 -36.29 -16.35
N PRO A 132 6.32 -35.14 -16.76
CA PRO A 132 5.62 -33.87 -16.77
C PRO A 132 4.45 -33.91 -17.77
N GLN A 133 3.33 -33.30 -17.41
CA GLN A 133 2.15 -33.26 -18.26
C GLN A 133 2.00 -31.90 -18.91
N PRO A 134 1.60 -31.84 -20.20
CA PRO A 134 1.36 -30.58 -20.88
C PRO A 134 0.16 -29.82 -20.26
N PRO A 135 0.01 -28.53 -20.59
CA PRO A 135 -1.13 -27.71 -20.18
C PRO A 135 -2.48 -28.37 -20.49
N GLN A 136 -3.38 -28.35 -19.51
CA GLN A 136 -4.75 -28.87 -19.59
C GLN A 136 -5.68 -27.88 -18.90
N GLU A 137 -6.99 -27.97 -19.12
CA GLU A 137 -7.96 -27.02 -18.52
C GLU A 137 -7.85 -26.96 -16.98
N ALA A 138 -7.63 -28.11 -16.33
CA ALA A 138 -7.40 -28.17 -14.89
C ALA A 138 -6.00 -27.69 -14.46
N HIS A 139 -5.00 -27.71 -15.36
CA HIS A 139 -3.60 -27.33 -15.11
C HIS A 139 -3.10 -26.41 -16.22
N PRO A 140 -3.44 -25.10 -16.18
CA PRO A 140 -3.16 -24.18 -17.28
C PRO A 140 -1.67 -24.03 -17.60
N MET A 141 -0.79 -24.25 -16.62
CA MET A 141 0.67 -24.23 -16.80
C MET A 141 1.29 -25.64 -16.82
N GLY A 142 0.46 -26.69 -16.85
CA GLY A 142 0.90 -28.08 -16.81
C GLY A 142 1.31 -28.56 -15.42
N ILE A 143 1.80 -29.80 -15.39
CA ILE A 143 2.24 -30.50 -14.17
C ILE A 143 3.74 -30.77 -14.28
N ALA A 144 4.49 -30.38 -13.24
CA ALA A 144 5.92 -30.62 -13.13
C ALA A 144 6.26 -32.10 -12.87
N SER A 145 7.52 -32.46 -13.02
CA SER A 145 8.03 -33.78 -12.66
C SER A 145 7.73 -34.09 -11.19
N GLY A 146 7.15 -35.26 -10.93
CA GLY A 146 6.69 -35.65 -9.60
C GLY A 146 5.25 -35.27 -9.29
N GLY A 147 4.52 -34.64 -10.22
CA GLY A 147 3.08 -34.45 -10.15
C GLY A 147 2.62 -33.19 -9.41
N TYR A 148 3.47 -32.16 -9.34
CA TYR A 148 3.15 -30.87 -8.73
C TYR A 148 2.56 -29.89 -9.75
N ASP A 149 1.62 -29.07 -9.32
CA ASP A 149 1.01 -28.04 -10.17
C ASP A 149 1.81 -26.75 -10.19
N ILE A 150 2.23 -26.37 -11.39
CA ILE A 150 3.04 -25.19 -11.62
C ILE A 150 2.20 -23.92 -11.42
N PHE A 151 0.96 -23.88 -11.92
CA PHE A 151 0.08 -22.73 -11.81
C PHE A 151 -0.24 -22.40 -10.36
N TYR A 152 -0.63 -23.41 -9.57
CA TYR A 152 -0.89 -23.25 -8.14
C TYR A 152 0.35 -22.72 -7.40
N GLY A 153 1.51 -23.33 -7.65
CA GLY A 153 2.77 -22.92 -7.04
C GLY A 153 3.18 -21.49 -7.38
N VAL A 154 2.99 -21.06 -8.63
CA VAL A 154 3.31 -19.70 -9.06
C VAL A 154 2.43 -18.67 -8.35
N ILE A 155 1.11 -18.88 -8.27
CA ILE A 155 0.24 -17.87 -7.67
C ILE A 155 0.41 -17.80 -6.14
N TRP A 156 0.40 -18.95 -5.46
CA TRP A 156 0.58 -18.98 -4.00
C TRP A 156 2.00 -18.56 -3.59
N GLY A 157 3.01 -18.91 -4.39
CA GLY A 157 4.39 -18.45 -4.20
C GLY A 157 4.54 -16.95 -4.40
N ALA A 158 3.96 -16.38 -5.46
CA ALA A 158 4.00 -14.94 -5.72
C ALA A 158 3.36 -14.16 -4.56
N ARG A 159 2.22 -14.64 -4.06
CA ARG A 159 1.55 -14.04 -2.90
C ARG A 159 2.43 -14.00 -1.65
N MET A 160 3.11 -15.11 -1.32
CA MET A 160 4.02 -15.16 -0.18
C MET A 160 5.20 -14.22 -0.35
N ALA A 161 5.77 -14.12 -1.56
CA ALA A 161 6.85 -13.19 -1.86
C ALA A 161 6.43 -11.74 -1.62
N PHE A 162 5.22 -11.35 -2.02
CA PHE A 162 4.68 -10.00 -1.75
C PHE A 162 4.45 -9.75 -0.26
N TYR A 163 3.86 -10.70 0.46
CA TYR A 163 3.62 -10.56 1.89
C TYR A 163 4.92 -10.33 2.66
N VAL A 164 5.94 -11.15 2.39
CA VAL A 164 7.27 -11.00 3.00
C VAL A 164 7.93 -9.68 2.57
N GLY A 165 7.83 -9.29 1.30
CA GLY A 165 8.39 -8.04 0.80
C GLY A 165 7.80 -6.79 1.48
N ILE A 166 6.47 -6.76 1.68
CA ILE A 166 5.78 -5.67 2.38
C ILE A 166 6.18 -5.67 3.85
N LEU A 167 6.23 -6.84 4.49
CA LEU A 167 6.61 -6.96 5.90
C LEU A 167 8.03 -6.44 6.13
N VAL A 168 9.00 -6.86 5.32
CA VAL A 168 10.39 -6.38 5.40
C VAL A 168 10.46 -4.87 5.16
N SER A 169 9.76 -4.36 4.13
CA SER A 169 9.72 -2.92 3.85
C SER A 169 9.13 -2.11 4.99
N ALA A 170 8.05 -2.58 5.62
CA ALA A 170 7.41 -1.90 6.74
C ALA A 170 8.33 -1.85 7.98
N ILE A 171 9.03 -2.95 8.28
CA ILE A 171 9.99 -3.01 9.38
C ILE A 171 11.16 -2.05 9.11
N SER A 172 11.77 -2.11 7.92
CA SER A 172 12.88 -1.23 7.53
C SER A 172 12.46 0.25 7.56
N PHE A 173 11.26 0.56 7.07
CA PHE A 173 10.71 1.91 7.12
C PHE A 173 10.46 2.38 8.56
N GLY A 174 9.90 1.52 9.42
CA GLY A 174 9.71 1.82 10.83
C GLY A 174 11.03 2.12 11.54
N ILE A 175 12.04 1.29 11.32
CA ILE A 175 13.40 1.52 11.84
C ILE A 175 13.96 2.84 11.30
N GLY A 176 13.82 3.09 10.00
CA GLY A 176 14.27 4.33 9.36
C GLY A 176 13.61 5.58 9.92
N ILE A 177 12.31 5.54 10.23
CA ILE A 177 11.59 6.64 10.89
C ILE A 177 12.13 6.87 12.30
N VAL A 178 12.35 5.80 13.08
CA VAL A 178 12.84 5.92 14.45
C VAL A 178 14.24 6.53 14.46
N ILE A 179 15.15 6.01 13.61
CA ILE A 179 16.52 6.51 13.51
C ILE A 179 16.53 7.95 12.95
N GLY A 180 15.82 8.21 11.86
CA GLY A 180 15.76 9.54 11.25
C GLY A 180 15.08 10.58 12.13
N GLY A 181 14.04 10.19 12.87
CA GLY A 181 13.38 11.03 13.86
C GLY A 181 14.30 11.34 15.05
N ALA A 182 15.02 10.35 15.56
CA ALA A 182 16.01 10.55 16.62
C ALA A 182 17.15 11.48 16.15
N ALA A 183 17.67 11.30 14.94
CA ALA A 183 18.68 12.17 14.33
C ALA A 183 18.18 13.62 14.21
N GLY A 184 16.93 13.82 13.76
CA GLY A 184 16.32 15.13 13.62
C GLY A 184 16.01 15.82 14.97
N PHE A 185 15.73 15.07 16.03
CA PHE A 185 15.44 15.61 17.36
C PHE A 185 16.70 15.95 18.15
N LEU A 186 17.76 15.15 18.02
CA LEU A 186 18.98 15.26 18.82
C LEU A 186 20.08 16.12 18.18
N GLY A 187 19.87 16.69 16.99
CA GLY A 187 20.77 17.56 16.22
C GLY A 187 22.16 17.79 16.85
N GLY A 188 23.19 17.11 16.32
CA GLY A 188 24.52 17.03 16.93
C GLY A 188 25.34 15.84 16.42
N TRP A 189 25.95 15.07 17.33
CA TRP A 189 26.82 13.90 17.04
C TRP A 189 26.22 12.89 16.01
N VAL A 190 24.90 12.74 15.97
CA VAL A 190 24.24 11.86 15.01
C VAL A 190 24.43 12.34 13.56
N ASP A 191 24.44 13.64 13.32
CA ASP A 191 24.70 14.25 12.00
C ASP A 191 26.17 14.06 11.58
N ASP A 192 27.11 14.14 12.54
CA ASP A 192 28.54 13.87 12.33
C ASP A 192 28.81 12.38 11.98
N VAL A 193 28.12 11.45 12.64
CA VAL A 193 28.19 10.01 12.31
C VAL A 193 27.55 9.70 10.97
N LEU A 194 26.41 10.32 10.64
CA LEU A 194 25.76 10.15 9.34
C LEU A 194 26.65 10.66 8.21
N MET A 195 27.23 11.86 8.33
CA MET A 195 28.21 12.39 7.37
C MET A 195 29.39 11.43 7.20
N ARG A 196 29.93 10.88 8.29
CA ARG A 196 31.06 9.92 8.26
C ARG A 196 30.75 8.58 7.60
N PHE A 197 29.51 8.10 7.70
CA PHE A 197 29.11 6.85 7.02
C PHE A 197 28.82 7.06 5.54
N THR A 198 28.39 8.26 5.13
CA THR A 198 28.13 8.59 3.72
C THR A 198 29.37 9.02 2.95
N ASP A 199 30.44 9.46 3.62
CA ASP A 199 31.71 9.89 3.02
C ASP A 199 32.74 8.75 2.85
N VAL A 200 32.31 7.49 3.05
CA VAL A 200 33.11 6.24 2.84
C VAL A 200 32.74 5.56 1.52
#